data_AF-A0A954WH35-F1
#
_entry.id   AF-A0A954WH35-F1
#
_cell.length_a   1.000
_cell.length_b   1.000
_cell.length_c   1.000
_cell.angle_alpha   90.00
_cell.angle_beta   90.00
_cell.angle_gamma   90.00
#
_symmetry.space_group_name_H-M   'P 1'
#
loop_
_entity.id
_entity.type
_entity.pdbx_description
1 polymer ?
#
loop_
_entity_poly.entity_id
_entity_poly.type
_entity_poly.pdbx_seq_one_letter_code
_entity_poly.pdbx_strand_id
1 'polypeptide(L)'
;MVDRLLASPHYGERWARHWLDLARYTDTTASWLESTASAHLYRDWVVRALNDDMPYDEFVRRQLATDLMPHTGPEDYPALGFLGLSPTYWKELKLAPDVIATVVAEEWEERIDAVGRTFLGLTLACARCHDHKFDPVGMDDYYALAGVFASSRIGDRLMLPDEQAALVLAARAEVTRIEAELKKLRQEKSPSDEQTAKIAELEQRVAELRGTPNFDAPSANGVVEASLYVLPNGPNQTKLDYKPGEPRDVPIQRRGSTTNLGPIVPRRFLRVLSTEAEPPLFAHGSGRLELADAIVTDAAPLAARVIVNRVWMHHFGRGLVTTPSDFGSQGERPSHPELLDELAARFIEHRWSLKWLHRQIVQSAAYRQSSVSDRSKPDHESDPDNRWLCRMNRRRLEIEVWRDTLLAVTDSLDRRIGGTPMSLADANNRRRTLYGLINRREVDTVLALNDFPSAERHSPRREPTTTPLQQLFVLNSPFMQQRAAALKAKIEAEIKLPAEAGSTQV
;
A
#
# COMPACT_ATOMS: atom_id res chain seq x y z
N MET A 1 30.22 4.34 -4.08
CA MET A 1 29.24 3.24 -4.35
C MET A 1 27.84 3.59 -3.83
N VAL A 2 27.68 3.91 -2.55
CA VAL A 2 26.37 4.21 -1.92
C VAL A 2 25.56 5.25 -2.69
N ASP A 3 26.15 6.40 -3.01
CA ASP A 3 25.42 7.47 -3.72
C ASP A 3 24.98 7.04 -5.13
N ARG A 4 25.77 6.21 -5.82
CA ARG A 4 25.37 5.64 -7.12
C ARG A 4 24.13 4.75 -7.01
N LEU A 5 24.02 3.96 -5.92
CA LEU A 5 22.86 3.09 -5.71
C LEU A 5 21.62 3.89 -5.26
N LEU A 6 21.80 4.90 -4.42
CA LEU A 6 20.71 5.79 -3.98
C LEU A 6 20.20 6.72 -5.10
N ALA A 7 21.07 7.06 -6.07
CA ALA A 7 20.70 7.83 -7.26
C ALA A 7 20.12 6.97 -8.39
N SER A 8 20.14 5.64 -8.25
CA SER A 8 19.56 4.73 -9.25
C SER A 8 18.05 4.94 -9.33
N PRO A 9 17.44 5.00 -10.52
CA PRO A 9 15.98 5.07 -10.66
C PRO A 9 15.29 3.78 -10.18
N HIS A 10 16.06 2.71 -9.96
CA HIS A 10 15.58 1.44 -9.40
C HIS A 10 15.62 1.39 -7.85
N TYR A 11 16.12 2.45 -7.19
CA TYR A 11 16.08 2.56 -5.73
C TYR A 11 14.63 2.52 -5.23
N GLY A 12 13.76 3.35 -5.83
CA GLY A 12 12.34 3.42 -5.51
C GLY A 12 11.63 2.09 -5.71
N GLU A 13 11.94 1.34 -6.78
CA GLU A 13 11.36 0.01 -7.01
C GLU A 13 11.72 -0.98 -5.89
N ARG A 14 12.97 -0.95 -5.42
CA ARG A 14 13.43 -1.83 -4.35
C ARG A 14 12.69 -1.54 -3.04
N TRP A 15 12.58 -0.26 -2.67
CA TRP A 15 12.00 0.13 -1.38
C TRP A 15 10.48 0.22 -1.40
N ALA A 16 9.87 0.50 -2.56
CA ALA A 16 8.42 0.47 -2.73
C ALA A 16 7.86 -0.92 -2.40
N ARG A 17 8.56 -2.00 -2.77
CA ARG A 17 8.09 -3.36 -2.44
C ARG A 17 7.87 -3.56 -0.94
N HIS A 18 8.76 -3.04 -0.11
CA HIS A 18 8.62 -3.10 1.35
C HIS A 18 7.44 -2.26 1.83
N TRP A 19 7.26 -1.06 1.26
CA TRP A 19 6.11 -0.21 1.58
C TRP A 19 4.76 -0.85 1.21
N LEU A 20 4.69 -1.50 0.05
CA LEU A 20 3.45 -2.08 -0.48
C LEU A 20 2.96 -3.28 0.34
N ASP A 21 3.86 -3.96 1.07
CA ASP A 21 3.48 -4.98 2.06
C ASP A 21 2.71 -4.36 3.25
N LEU A 22 3.10 -3.15 3.67
CA LEU A 22 2.43 -2.40 4.74
C LEU A 22 1.08 -1.85 4.28
N ALA A 23 1.04 -1.37 3.03
CA ALA A 23 -0.14 -0.75 2.42
C ALA A 23 -1.22 -1.74 1.99
N ARG A 24 -0.96 -3.06 2.08
CA ARG A 24 -1.88 -4.13 1.63
C ARG A 24 -2.17 -4.03 0.12
N TYR A 25 -1.15 -3.68 -0.65
CA TYR A 25 -1.29 -3.38 -2.07
C TYR A 25 -1.84 -4.57 -2.86
N THR A 26 -2.77 -4.28 -3.78
CA THR A 26 -3.33 -5.23 -4.74
C THR A 26 -3.52 -4.51 -6.08
N ASP A 27 -3.29 -5.21 -7.19
CA ASP A 27 -3.58 -4.72 -8.53
C ASP A 27 -5.06 -4.93 -8.91
N THR A 28 -5.77 -5.78 -8.15
CA THR A 28 -7.18 -6.10 -8.39
C THR A 28 -8.06 -5.53 -7.30
N THR A 29 -9.14 -4.85 -7.69
CA THR A 29 -10.27 -4.52 -6.82
C THR A 29 -11.35 -5.59 -6.90
N ALA A 30 -12.27 -5.61 -5.94
CA ALA A 30 -13.39 -6.53 -5.98
C ALA A 30 -14.30 -6.25 -7.19
N SER A 31 -14.74 -7.30 -7.89
CA SER A 31 -15.48 -7.19 -9.15
C SER A 31 -16.87 -6.55 -9.04
N TRP A 32 -17.39 -6.39 -7.83
CA TRP A 32 -18.65 -5.70 -7.54
C TRP A 32 -18.49 -4.24 -7.17
N LEU A 33 -17.25 -3.73 -7.07
CA LEU A 33 -17.01 -2.30 -6.95
C LEU A 33 -17.14 -1.66 -8.32
N GLU A 34 -17.89 -0.55 -8.39
CA GLU A 34 -17.97 0.31 -9.57
C GLU A 34 -16.71 1.18 -9.65
N SER A 35 -15.56 0.54 -9.90
CA SER A 35 -14.25 1.17 -10.03
C SER A 35 -13.72 0.99 -11.46
N THR A 36 -13.32 2.09 -12.07
CA THR A 36 -12.59 2.15 -13.35
C THR A 36 -11.12 2.47 -13.16
N ALA A 37 -10.71 2.75 -11.91
CA ALA A 37 -9.37 3.13 -11.58
C ALA A 37 -8.32 2.03 -11.77
N SER A 38 -7.10 2.50 -12.02
CA SER A 38 -5.91 1.70 -12.17
C SER A 38 -5.11 1.66 -10.86
N ALA A 39 -5.17 0.55 -10.15
CA ALA A 39 -4.49 0.37 -8.86
C ALA A 39 -2.96 0.55 -8.95
N HIS A 40 -2.37 0.17 -10.09
CA HIS A 40 -0.92 0.28 -10.33
C HIS A 40 -0.37 1.70 -10.28
N LEU A 41 -1.22 2.72 -10.43
CA LEU A 41 -0.82 4.11 -10.29
C LEU A 41 -0.35 4.43 -8.87
N TYR A 42 -0.92 3.80 -7.84
CA TYR A 42 -0.44 3.97 -6.47
C TYR A 42 0.95 3.36 -6.28
N ARG A 43 1.20 2.15 -6.80
CA ARG A 43 2.54 1.54 -6.79
C ARG A 43 3.56 2.45 -7.46
N ASP A 44 3.22 2.97 -8.64
CA ASP A 44 4.12 3.82 -9.42
C ASP A 44 4.35 5.18 -8.73
N TRP A 45 3.34 5.72 -8.06
CA TRP A 45 3.48 6.90 -7.21
C TRP A 45 4.42 6.65 -6.03
N VAL A 46 4.31 5.51 -5.33
CA VAL A 46 5.24 5.15 -4.24
C VAL A 46 6.68 5.03 -4.76
N VAL A 47 6.88 4.38 -5.91
CA VAL A 47 8.21 4.28 -6.54
C VAL A 47 8.78 5.66 -6.83
N ARG A 48 7.98 6.55 -7.41
CA ARG A 48 8.38 7.93 -7.70
C ARG A 48 8.70 8.71 -6.42
N ALA A 49 7.82 8.70 -5.43
CA ALA A 49 8.01 9.44 -4.17
C ALA A 49 9.31 9.04 -3.46
N LEU A 50 9.65 7.75 -3.46
CA LEU A 50 10.91 7.27 -2.91
C LEU A 50 12.11 7.69 -3.76
N ASN A 51 12.01 7.61 -5.09
CA ASN A 51 13.07 8.06 -5.99
C ASN A 51 13.35 9.57 -5.87
N ASP A 52 12.32 10.36 -5.64
CA ASP A 52 12.43 11.81 -5.44
C ASP A 52 12.92 12.17 -4.03
N ASP A 53 13.07 11.17 -3.15
CA ASP A 53 13.40 11.35 -1.73
C ASP A 53 12.42 12.31 -1.04
N MET A 54 11.13 12.15 -1.36
CA MET A 54 10.05 12.89 -0.71
C MET A 54 10.20 12.79 0.81
N PRO A 55 10.18 13.91 1.55
CA PRO A 55 10.19 13.89 3.01
C PRO A 55 9.13 12.93 3.53
N TYR A 56 9.51 12.03 4.44
CA TYR A 56 8.59 10.99 4.91
C TYR A 56 7.31 11.57 5.53
N ASP A 57 7.39 12.72 6.20
CA ASP A 57 6.22 13.40 6.74
C ASP A 57 5.23 13.84 5.65
N GLU A 58 5.73 14.41 4.55
CA GLU A 58 4.93 14.73 3.36
C GLU A 58 4.36 13.46 2.70
N PHE A 59 5.14 12.38 2.66
CA PHE A 59 4.71 11.08 2.16
C PHE A 59 3.58 10.47 3.01
N VAL A 60 3.55 10.70 4.33
CA VAL A 60 2.41 10.35 5.19
C VAL A 60 1.19 11.21 4.84
N ARG A 61 1.34 12.55 4.82
CA ARG A 61 0.25 13.48 4.53
C ARG A 61 -0.47 13.17 3.22
N ARG A 62 0.30 13.00 2.14
CA ARG A 62 -0.28 12.73 0.81
C ARG A 62 -1.07 11.42 0.76
N GLN A 63 -0.58 10.36 1.41
CA GLN A 63 -1.27 9.07 1.39
C GLN A 63 -2.63 9.07 2.11
N LEU A 64 -2.79 9.96 3.11
CA LEU A 64 -4.02 10.05 3.88
C LEU A 64 -4.95 11.16 3.36
N ALA A 65 -4.40 12.24 2.80
CA ALA A 65 -5.17 13.47 2.58
C ALA A 65 -4.69 14.34 1.41
N THR A 66 -3.99 13.81 0.39
CA THR A 66 -3.54 14.65 -0.74
C THR A 66 -4.66 15.39 -1.48
N ASP A 67 -5.90 14.92 -1.44
CA ASP A 67 -7.04 15.61 -2.04
C ASP A 67 -7.51 16.82 -1.23
N LEU A 68 -7.01 16.98 -0.01
CA LEU A 68 -7.35 18.06 0.92
C LEU A 68 -6.19 19.05 1.12
N MET A 69 -5.03 18.79 0.49
CA MET A 69 -3.83 19.60 0.63
C MET A 69 -3.80 20.72 -0.43
N PRO A 70 -3.40 21.97 -0.07
CA PRO A 70 -3.45 23.11 -0.99
C PRO A 70 -2.35 23.10 -2.07
N HIS A 71 -1.30 22.29 -1.90
CA HIS A 71 -0.10 22.30 -2.76
C HIS A 71 0.08 21.01 -3.58
N THR A 72 -0.97 20.20 -3.67
CA THR A 72 -0.96 18.92 -4.38
C THR A 72 -1.95 18.94 -5.52
N GLY A 73 -1.69 18.13 -6.55
CA GLY A 73 -2.50 18.08 -7.76
C GLY A 73 -2.94 16.67 -8.15
N PRO A 74 -3.59 16.52 -9.31
CA PRO A 74 -4.08 15.24 -9.82
C PRO A 74 -2.98 14.16 -9.98
N GLU A 75 -1.73 14.57 -10.15
CA GLU A 75 -0.55 13.71 -10.18
C GLU A 75 -0.25 13.03 -8.83
N ASP A 76 -0.79 13.54 -7.73
CA ASP A 76 -0.64 13.00 -6.38
C ASP A 76 -1.85 12.19 -5.91
N TYR A 77 -3.00 12.30 -6.57
CA TYR A 77 -4.18 11.49 -6.25
C TYR A 77 -3.91 9.98 -6.10
N PRO A 78 -2.99 9.34 -6.85
CA PRO A 78 -2.66 7.95 -6.60
C PRO A 78 -2.15 7.65 -5.19
N ALA A 79 -1.59 8.62 -4.45
CA ALA A 79 -1.17 8.46 -3.06
C ALA A 79 -2.29 7.93 -2.15
N LEU A 80 -3.53 8.34 -2.42
CA LEU A 80 -4.71 7.90 -1.67
C LEU A 80 -4.99 6.40 -1.82
N GLY A 81 -4.30 5.70 -2.71
CA GLY A 81 -4.36 4.25 -2.84
C GLY A 81 -4.03 3.52 -1.54
N PHE A 82 -3.30 4.14 -0.60
CA PHE A 82 -3.10 3.58 0.75
C PHE A 82 -4.43 3.25 1.44
N LEU A 83 -5.44 4.14 1.33
CA LEU A 83 -6.79 3.93 1.85
C LEU A 83 -7.76 3.40 0.78
N GLY A 84 -7.60 3.83 -0.47
CA GLY A 84 -8.49 3.53 -1.60
C GLY A 84 -8.42 2.08 -2.07
N LEU A 85 -7.32 1.38 -1.77
CA LEU A 85 -7.18 -0.04 -2.02
C LEU A 85 -7.51 -0.89 -0.79
N SER A 86 -8.02 -0.34 0.31
CA SER A 86 -8.47 -1.14 1.46
C SER A 86 -9.47 -2.25 1.04
N PRO A 87 -9.51 -3.40 1.73
CA PRO A 87 -10.51 -4.42 1.51
C PRO A 87 -11.93 -3.87 1.67
N THR A 88 -12.83 -4.37 0.82
CA THR A 88 -14.27 -4.12 0.92
C THR A 88 -14.99 -5.43 1.14
N TYR A 89 -15.86 -5.49 2.14
CA TYR A 89 -16.35 -6.77 2.66
C TYR A 89 -17.81 -7.09 2.31
N TRP A 90 -18.58 -6.15 1.73
CA TRP A 90 -19.95 -6.41 1.29
C TRP A 90 -20.09 -6.42 -0.24
N LYS A 91 -20.80 -7.42 -0.75
CA LYS A 91 -21.21 -7.53 -2.16
C LYS A 91 -22.70 -7.22 -2.35
N GLU A 92 -23.54 -7.59 -1.39
CA GLU A 92 -25.00 -7.51 -1.52
C GLU A 92 -25.60 -6.76 -0.34
N LEU A 93 -26.46 -5.78 -0.64
CA LEU A 93 -27.21 -5.00 0.37
C LEU A 93 -28.56 -5.64 0.73
N LYS A 94 -28.73 -6.94 0.44
CA LYS A 94 -29.92 -7.75 0.79
C LYS A 94 -29.77 -8.42 2.17
N LEU A 95 -28.99 -7.81 3.04
CA LEU A 95 -28.84 -8.21 4.44
C LEU A 95 -29.48 -7.15 5.33
N ALA A 96 -29.80 -7.54 6.56
CA ALA A 96 -30.36 -6.65 7.55
C ALA A 96 -29.39 -5.49 7.90
N PRO A 97 -29.90 -4.29 8.23
CA PRO A 97 -29.05 -3.11 8.47
C PRO A 97 -28.01 -3.28 9.58
N ASP A 98 -28.30 -4.07 10.61
CA ASP A 98 -27.38 -4.39 11.70
C ASP A 98 -26.17 -5.22 11.22
N VAL A 99 -26.41 -6.18 10.32
CA VAL A 99 -25.34 -6.96 9.68
C VAL A 99 -24.48 -6.03 8.84
N ILE A 100 -25.08 -5.22 7.96
CA ILE A 100 -24.32 -4.30 7.11
C ILE A 100 -23.57 -3.25 7.94
N ALA A 101 -24.17 -2.71 9.01
CA ALA A 101 -23.51 -1.80 9.92
C ALA A 101 -22.27 -2.43 10.57
N THR A 102 -22.33 -3.72 10.90
CA THR A 102 -21.18 -4.45 11.45
C THR A 102 -20.05 -4.54 10.44
N VAL A 103 -20.36 -4.86 9.18
CA VAL A 103 -19.35 -4.90 8.11
C VAL A 103 -18.75 -3.51 7.83
N VAL A 104 -19.57 -2.44 7.87
CA VAL A 104 -19.08 -1.05 7.77
C VAL A 104 -18.14 -0.71 8.93
N ALA A 105 -18.43 -1.16 10.15
CA ALA A 105 -17.55 -0.96 11.30
C ALA A 105 -16.23 -1.75 11.17
N GLU A 106 -16.24 -2.96 10.61
CA GLU A 106 -15.02 -3.72 10.27
C GLU A 106 -14.15 -2.99 9.24
N GLU A 107 -14.77 -2.31 8.28
CA GLU A 107 -14.08 -1.46 7.32
C GLU A 107 -13.41 -0.23 7.95
N TRP A 108 -13.97 0.33 9.02
CA TRP A 108 -13.31 1.39 9.80
C TRP A 108 -12.14 0.82 10.59
N GLU A 109 -12.35 -0.32 11.26
CA GLU A 109 -11.31 -1.04 11.99
C GLU A 109 -10.10 -1.33 11.10
N GLU A 110 -10.32 -1.84 9.89
CA GLU A 110 -9.28 -2.18 8.92
C GLU A 110 -8.36 -0.97 8.61
N ARG A 111 -8.97 0.21 8.43
CA ARG A 111 -8.24 1.46 8.14
C ARG A 111 -7.52 1.98 9.37
N ILE A 112 -8.15 1.90 10.56
CA ILE A 112 -7.51 2.24 11.83
C ILE A 112 -6.32 1.32 12.10
N ASP A 113 -6.46 0.01 11.88
CA ASP A 113 -5.39 -0.96 12.10
C ASP A 113 -4.20 -0.68 11.18
N ALA A 114 -4.44 -0.46 9.89
CA ALA A 114 -3.35 -0.18 8.97
C ALA A 114 -2.69 1.17 9.19
N VAL A 115 -3.44 2.24 9.48
CA VAL A 115 -2.85 3.55 9.81
C VAL A 115 -2.07 3.46 11.12
N GLY A 116 -2.66 2.88 12.17
CA GLY A 116 -2.04 2.72 13.48
C GLY A 116 -0.78 1.88 13.43
N ARG A 117 -0.81 0.70 12.79
CA ARG A 117 0.36 -0.16 12.65
C ARG A 117 1.40 0.44 11.72
N THR A 118 1.00 1.00 10.58
CA THR A 118 1.95 1.53 9.60
C THR A 118 2.64 2.78 10.12
N PHE A 119 1.93 3.79 10.60
CA PHE A 119 2.59 5.06 10.91
C PHE A 119 2.97 5.20 12.38
N LEU A 120 2.22 4.58 13.29
CA LEU A 120 2.45 4.71 14.74
C LEU A 120 3.07 3.46 15.36
N GLY A 121 3.06 2.32 14.65
CA GLY A 121 3.49 1.05 15.21
C GLY A 121 2.63 0.61 16.40
N LEU A 122 1.33 0.91 16.39
CA LEU A 122 0.40 0.60 17.49
C LEU A 122 -0.79 -0.24 17.01
N THR A 123 -1.26 -1.15 17.85
CA THR A 123 -2.45 -1.99 17.62
C THR A 123 -3.73 -1.31 18.13
N LEU A 124 -4.14 -0.23 17.45
CA LEU A 124 -5.29 0.58 17.88
C LEU A 124 -6.63 -0.14 17.75
N ALA A 125 -6.76 -1.08 16.82
CA ALA A 125 -8.02 -1.79 16.55
C ALA A 125 -8.53 -2.61 17.75
N CYS A 126 -7.65 -3.04 18.66
CA CYS A 126 -8.05 -3.75 19.87
C CYS A 126 -8.93 -2.90 20.80
N ALA A 127 -8.84 -1.57 20.70
CA ALA A 127 -9.66 -0.64 21.49
C ALA A 127 -11.13 -0.54 21.00
N ARG A 128 -11.51 -1.26 19.94
CA ARG A 128 -12.89 -1.29 19.40
C ARG A 128 -13.91 -1.77 20.44
N CYS A 129 -13.58 -2.81 21.19
CA CYS A 129 -14.55 -3.49 22.07
C CYS A 129 -14.44 -3.08 23.54
N HIS A 130 -13.24 -2.70 23.97
CA HIS A 130 -12.92 -2.29 25.34
C HIS A 130 -11.69 -1.38 25.28
N ASP A 131 -11.43 -0.60 26.34
CA ASP A 131 -10.19 0.17 26.43
C ASP A 131 -9.00 -0.78 26.26
N HIS A 132 -8.01 -0.36 25.48
CA HIS A 132 -6.90 -1.22 25.12
C HIS A 132 -6.26 -1.82 26.38
N LYS A 133 -6.04 -3.14 26.37
CA LYS A 133 -5.75 -3.90 27.60
C LYS A 133 -4.45 -3.46 28.29
N PHE A 134 -3.47 -3.01 27.51
CA PHE A 134 -2.11 -2.76 27.99
C PHE A 134 -1.66 -1.32 27.72
N ASP A 135 -1.85 -0.84 26.49
CA ASP A 135 -1.59 0.56 26.14
C ASP A 135 -2.71 1.51 26.58
N PRO A 136 -2.40 2.78 26.92
CA PRO A 136 -3.37 3.78 27.37
C PRO A 136 -4.15 4.39 26.19
N VAL A 137 -4.84 3.53 25.44
CA VAL A 137 -5.71 3.91 24.32
C VAL A 137 -7.14 3.54 24.70
N GLY A 138 -7.99 4.54 24.90
CA GLY A 138 -9.39 4.30 25.28
C GLY A 138 -10.27 3.95 24.09
N MET A 139 -11.46 3.43 24.36
CA MET A 139 -12.52 3.29 23.34
C MET A 139 -12.82 4.64 22.69
N ASP A 140 -12.82 5.73 23.46
CA ASP A 140 -13.00 7.08 22.93
C ASP A 140 -11.95 7.42 21.86
N ASP A 141 -10.69 7.04 22.05
CA ASP A 141 -9.63 7.30 21.06
C ASP A 141 -9.89 6.52 19.78
N TYR A 142 -10.30 5.25 19.90
CA TYR A 142 -10.67 4.44 18.75
C TYR A 142 -11.86 5.04 17.99
N TYR A 143 -12.94 5.41 18.68
CA TYR A 143 -14.14 5.94 18.04
C TYR A 143 -13.95 7.35 17.49
N ALA A 144 -13.06 8.16 18.08
CA ALA A 144 -12.62 9.43 17.49
C ALA A 144 -11.96 9.21 16.12
N LEU A 145 -11.08 8.21 15.98
CA LEU A 145 -10.49 7.83 14.69
C LEU A 145 -11.51 7.16 13.76
N ALA A 146 -12.42 6.35 14.28
CA ALA A 146 -13.48 5.74 13.49
C ALA A 146 -14.38 6.79 12.84
N GLY A 147 -14.64 7.92 13.50
CA GLY A 147 -15.35 9.05 12.90
C GLY A 147 -14.66 9.61 11.65
N VAL A 148 -13.32 9.63 11.63
CA VAL A 148 -12.56 10.07 10.44
C VAL A 148 -12.83 9.18 9.24
N PHE A 149 -12.75 7.86 9.44
CA PHE A 149 -13.00 6.89 8.37
C PHE A 149 -14.49 6.70 8.06
N ALA A 150 -15.38 6.96 9.02
CA ALA A 150 -16.82 7.02 8.78
C ALA A 150 -17.26 8.24 7.95
N SER A 151 -16.39 9.25 7.87
CA SER A 151 -16.54 10.47 7.06
C SER A 151 -15.87 10.39 5.69
N SER A 152 -15.36 9.20 5.33
CA SER A 152 -14.63 8.95 4.08
C SER A 152 -15.17 7.70 3.40
N ARG A 153 -15.19 7.66 2.06
CA ARG A 153 -15.51 6.43 1.32
C ARG A 153 -14.48 6.15 0.23
N ILE A 154 -14.33 4.89 -0.17
CA ILE A 154 -13.56 4.55 -1.38
C ILE A 154 -14.23 5.20 -2.59
N GLY A 155 -13.41 5.82 -3.44
CA GLY A 155 -13.85 6.48 -4.64
C GLY A 155 -12.67 6.69 -5.60
N ASP A 156 -12.94 6.51 -6.88
CA ASP A 156 -11.96 6.79 -7.92
C ASP A 156 -11.65 8.29 -7.98
N ARG A 157 -10.38 8.62 -8.12
CA ARG A 157 -9.91 9.99 -8.33
C ARG A 157 -9.41 10.12 -9.76
N LEU A 158 -10.12 10.88 -10.57
CA LEU A 158 -9.72 11.15 -11.94
C LEU A 158 -8.45 12.01 -11.93
N MET A 159 -7.45 11.65 -12.73
CA MET A 159 -6.18 12.38 -12.80
C MET A 159 -6.29 13.67 -13.64
N LEU A 160 -7.27 14.50 -13.30
CA LEU A 160 -7.54 15.81 -13.88
C LEU A 160 -7.87 16.82 -12.77
N PRO A 161 -7.67 18.13 -13.01
CA PRO A 161 -8.16 19.17 -12.11
C PRO A 161 -9.67 19.08 -11.92
N ASP A 162 -10.18 19.46 -10.75
CA ASP A 162 -11.56 19.18 -10.33
C ASP A 162 -12.63 19.70 -11.31
N GLU A 163 -12.43 20.89 -11.90
CA GLU A 163 -13.35 21.44 -12.91
C GLU A 163 -13.45 20.56 -14.15
N GLN A 164 -12.31 20.08 -14.66
CA GLN A 164 -12.27 19.17 -15.82
C GLN A 164 -12.77 17.78 -15.43
N ALA A 165 -12.45 17.34 -14.22
CA ALA A 165 -12.87 16.05 -13.72
C ALA A 165 -14.39 15.96 -13.61
N ALA A 166 -15.06 17.00 -13.13
CA ALA A 166 -16.52 17.05 -13.03
C ALA A 166 -17.20 16.87 -14.40
N LEU A 167 -16.68 17.52 -15.44
CA LEU A 167 -17.19 17.38 -16.81
C LEU A 167 -17.02 15.96 -17.34
N VAL A 168 -15.83 15.38 -17.18
CA VAL A 168 -15.54 14.01 -17.65
C VAL A 168 -16.35 12.98 -16.87
N LEU A 169 -16.49 13.13 -15.55
CA LEU A 169 -17.30 12.23 -14.72
C LEU A 169 -18.78 12.29 -15.11
N ALA A 170 -19.33 13.48 -15.37
CA ALA A 170 -20.69 13.63 -15.86
C ALA A 170 -20.88 12.97 -17.24
N ALA A 171 -19.93 13.17 -18.15
CA ALA A 171 -19.96 12.55 -19.48
C ALA A 171 -19.87 11.01 -19.39
N ARG A 172 -18.97 10.46 -18.56
CA ARG A 172 -18.83 9.01 -18.34
C ARG A 172 -20.09 8.40 -17.74
N ALA A 173 -20.67 9.03 -16.73
CA ALA A 173 -21.91 8.57 -16.11
C ALA A 173 -23.06 8.50 -17.13
N GLU A 174 -23.17 9.52 -17.99
CA GLU A 174 -24.18 9.56 -19.03
C GLU A 174 -23.94 8.51 -20.13
N VAL A 175 -22.68 8.30 -20.55
CA VAL A 175 -22.32 7.21 -21.47
C VAL A 175 -22.71 5.86 -20.88
N THR A 176 -22.37 5.59 -19.61
CA THR A 176 -22.75 4.33 -18.95
C THR A 176 -24.27 4.14 -18.91
N ARG A 177 -25.02 5.22 -18.62
CA ARG A 177 -26.49 5.18 -18.63
C ARG A 177 -27.04 4.85 -20.02
N ILE A 178 -26.55 5.52 -21.05
CA ILE A 178 -27.00 5.31 -22.43
C ILE A 178 -26.61 3.92 -22.94
N GLU A 179 -25.41 3.43 -22.65
CA GLU A 179 -24.97 2.09 -23.02
C GLU A 179 -25.82 1.00 -22.38
N ALA A 180 -26.24 1.19 -21.12
CA ALA A 180 -27.17 0.29 -20.45
C ALA A 180 -28.56 0.30 -21.11
N GLU A 181 -29.04 1.45 -21.56
CA GLU A 181 -30.30 1.60 -22.31
C GLU A 181 -30.20 0.93 -23.70
N LEU A 182 -29.14 1.20 -24.45
CA LEU A 182 -28.84 0.58 -25.75
C LEU A 182 -28.79 -0.95 -25.63
N LYS A 183 -28.18 -1.48 -24.57
CA LYS A 183 -28.14 -2.93 -24.32
C LYS A 183 -29.54 -3.52 -24.16
N LYS A 184 -30.47 -2.82 -23.49
CA LYS A 184 -31.86 -3.28 -23.34
C LYS A 184 -32.61 -3.23 -24.66
N LEU A 185 -32.51 -2.12 -25.40
CA LEU A 185 -33.17 -1.95 -26.70
C LEU A 185 -32.72 -3.01 -27.72
N ARG A 186 -31.44 -3.37 -27.74
CA ARG A 186 -30.88 -4.39 -28.65
C ARG A 186 -31.26 -5.83 -28.29
N GLN A 187 -31.82 -6.09 -27.11
CA GLN A 187 -32.26 -7.44 -26.73
C GLN A 187 -33.59 -7.85 -27.38
N GLU A 188 -34.30 -6.91 -27.99
CA GLU A 188 -35.57 -7.16 -28.65
C GLU A 188 -35.35 -7.72 -30.07
N LYS A 189 -36.02 -8.85 -30.41
CA LYS A 189 -35.77 -9.61 -31.64
C LYS A 189 -36.23 -8.92 -32.94
N SER A 190 -37.10 -7.93 -32.86
CA SER A 190 -37.58 -7.16 -34.01
C SER A 190 -37.85 -5.72 -33.55
N PRO A 191 -36.81 -4.88 -33.52
CA PRO A 191 -36.96 -3.48 -33.13
C PRO A 191 -37.88 -2.76 -34.12
N SER A 192 -38.79 -1.94 -33.62
CA SER A 192 -39.61 -1.06 -34.45
C SER A 192 -38.76 0.02 -35.14
N ASP A 193 -39.31 0.68 -36.17
CA ASP A 193 -38.64 1.82 -36.82
C ASP A 193 -38.31 2.94 -35.80
N GLU A 194 -39.19 3.15 -34.82
CA GLU A 194 -38.99 4.09 -33.71
C GLU A 194 -37.83 3.68 -32.79
N GLN A 195 -37.71 2.38 -32.48
CA GLN A 195 -36.59 1.86 -31.69
C GLN A 195 -35.27 1.96 -32.46
N THR A 196 -35.29 1.74 -33.77
CA THR A 196 -34.12 1.86 -34.63
C THR A 196 -33.63 3.31 -34.69
N ALA A 197 -34.55 4.28 -34.83
CA ALA A 197 -34.24 5.70 -34.77
C ALA A 197 -33.67 6.11 -33.40
N LYS A 198 -34.27 5.62 -32.31
CA LYS A 198 -33.78 5.88 -30.95
C LYS A 198 -32.39 5.29 -30.69
N ILE A 199 -32.10 4.09 -31.20
CA ILE A 199 -30.76 3.48 -31.11
C ILE A 199 -29.73 4.39 -31.80
N ALA A 200 -30.02 4.87 -33.01
CA ALA A 200 -29.11 5.75 -33.74
C ALA A 200 -28.87 7.09 -33.01
N GLU A 201 -29.92 7.70 -32.43
CA GLU A 201 -29.81 8.91 -31.62
C GLU A 201 -28.92 8.70 -30.38
N LEU A 202 -29.15 7.61 -29.65
CA LEU A 202 -28.36 7.27 -28.47
C LEU A 202 -26.89 6.96 -28.82
N GLU A 203 -26.64 6.30 -29.95
CA GLU A 203 -25.28 6.06 -30.46
C GLU A 203 -24.56 7.35 -30.82
N GLN A 204 -25.24 8.27 -31.51
CA GLN A 204 -24.70 9.61 -31.80
C GLN A 204 -24.39 10.36 -30.50
N ARG A 205 -25.30 10.30 -29.52
CA ARG A 205 -25.09 10.97 -28.23
C ARG A 205 -23.88 10.41 -27.47
N VAL A 206 -23.67 9.09 -27.51
CA VAL A 206 -22.47 8.47 -26.94
C VAL A 206 -21.21 8.95 -27.66
N ALA A 207 -21.23 9.06 -28.99
CA ALA A 207 -20.09 9.56 -29.76
C ALA A 207 -19.75 11.02 -29.40
N GLU A 208 -20.75 11.88 -29.23
CA GLU A 208 -20.57 13.26 -28.75
C GLU A 208 -19.95 13.32 -27.36
N LEU A 209 -20.50 12.54 -26.41
CA LEU A 209 -20.01 12.51 -25.03
C LEU A 209 -18.57 11.97 -24.93
N ARG A 210 -18.24 10.96 -25.73
CA ARG A 210 -16.86 10.45 -25.85
C ARG A 210 -15.90 11.47 -26.47
N GLY A 211 -16.41 12.47 -27.19
CA GLY A 211 -15.66 13.62 -27.69
C GLY A 211 -15.30 14.66 -26.61
N THR A 212 -15.76 14.49 -25.36
CA THR A 212 -15.39 15.37 -24.24
C THR A 212 -13.86 15.38 -24.08
N PRO A 213 -13.22 16.56 -23.95
CA PRO A 213 -11.77 16.63 -23.73
C PRO A 213 -11.35 15.78 -22.53
N ASN A 214 -10.28 14.99 -22.70
CA ASN A 214 -9.74 14.08 -21.67
C ASN A 214 -10.73 13.01 -21.19
N PHE A 215 -11.72 12.60 -22.01
CA PHE A 215 -12.68 11.57 -21.65
C PHE A 215 -12.03 10.26 -21.17
N ASP A 216 -10.89 9.87 -21.74
CA ASP A 216 -10.14 8.65 -21.40
C ASP A 216 -9.05 8.86 -20.33
N ALA A 217 -9.02 10.00 -19.63
CA ALA A 217 -8.03 10.27 -18.60
C ALA A 217 -8.03 9.16 -17.52
N PRO A 218 -6.85 8.71 -17.05
CA PRO A 218 -6.79 7.64 -16.08
C PRO A 218 -7.39 8.07 -14.73
N SER A 219 -8.04 7.14 -14.06
CA SER A 219 -8.45 7.29 -12.66
C SER A 219 -7.53 6.48 -11.76
N ALA A 220 -7.23 6.99 -10.57
CA ALA A 220 -6.53 6.28 -9.52
C ALA A 220 -7.49 5.86 -8.40
N ASN A 221 -7.20 4.74 -7.73
CA ASN A 221 -7.97 4.32 -6.57
C ASN A 221 -7.66 5.26 -5.41
N GLY A 222 -8.70 5.74 -4.73
CA GLY A 222 -8.53 6.65 -3.62
C GLY A 222 -9.74 6.66 -2.70
N VAL A 223 -9.88 7.76 -1.98
CA VAL A 223 -11.02 8.04 -1.13
C VAL A 223 -11.59 9.42 -1.45
N VAL A 224 -12.83 9.64 -1.07
CA VAL A 224 -13.51 10.94 -1.17
C VAL A 224 -14.24 11.25 0.14
N GLU A 225 -14.41 12.54 0.40
CA GLU A 225 -15.15 13.08 1.54
C GLU A 225 -16.64 12.76 1.43
N ALA A 226 -17.10 11.76 2.18
CA ALA A 226 -18.51 11.42 2.26
C ALA A 226 -18.77 10.57 3.50
N SER A 227 -19.70 11.00 4.35
CA SER A 227 -20.14 10.16 5.45
C SER A 227 -21.08 9.05 4.98
N LEU A 228 -20.96 7.89 5.62
CA LEU A 228 -21.77 6.71 5.32
C LEU A 228 -22.82 6.47 6.41
N TYR A 229 -24.08 6.31 5.99
CA TYR A 229 -25.19 5.91 6.83
C TYR A 229 -25.78 4.59 6.34
N VAL A 230 -26.01 3.67 7.26
CA VAL A 230 -26.64 2.38 6.99
C VAL A 230 -28.12 2.49 7.36
N LEU A 231 -28.99 2.46 6.36
CA LEU A 231 -30.44 2.69 6.52
C LEU A 231 -31.25 1.45 6.09
N PRO A 232 -32.41 1.20 6.71
CA PRO A 232 -33.32 0.16 6.23
C PRO A 232 -33.90 0.49 4.86
N ASN A 233 -34.04 -0.51 3.99
CA ASN A 233 -34.65 -0.40 2.67
C ASN A 233 -35.69 -1.52 2.44
N GLY A 234 -36.42 -1.89 3.49
CA GLY A 234 -37.39 -3.00 3.51
C GLY A 234 -36.96 -4.18 4.40
N PRO A 235 -37.75 -5.26 4.45
CA PRO A 235 -37.44 -6.44 5.26
C PRO A 235 -36.12 -7.08 4.81
N ASN A 236 -35.14 -7.16 5.72
CA ASN A 236 -33.80 -7.69 5.46
C ASN A 236 -33.09 -7.02 4.28
N GLN A 237 -33.38 -5.74 4.02
CA GLN A 237 -32.72 -4.97 2.98
C GLN A 237 -32.15 -3.69 3.56
N THR A 238 -31.00 -3.30 3.04
CA THR A 238 -30.23 -2.14 3.47
C THR A 238 -30.02 -1.20 2.29
N LYS A 239 -30.01 0.10 2.58
CA LYS A 239 -29.50 1.13 1.69
C LYS A 239 -28.31 1.79 2.38
N LEU A 240 -27.22 1.93 1.62
CA LEU A 240 -26.11 2.79 2.01
C LEU A 240 -26.41 4.20 1.50
N ASP A 241 -26.47 5.16 2.42
CA ASP A 241 -26.69 6.57 2.12
C ASP A 241 -25.38 7.32 2.36
N TYR A 242 -24.78 7.79 1.26
CA TYR A 242 -23.56 8.57 1.29
C TYR A 242 -23.92 10.05 1.25
N LYS A 243 -23.34 10.83 2.16
CA LYS A 243 -23.49 12.28 2.20
C LYS A 243 -22.17 12.98 1.85
N PRO A 244 -21.96 13.37 0.58
CA PRO A 244 -20.72 14.03 0.15
C PRO A 244 -20.46 15.32 0.93
N GLY A 245 -19.22 15.52 1.37
CA GLY A 245 -18.78 16.73 2.08
C GLY A 245 -19.32 16.88 3.51
N GLU A 246 -20.20 16.00 3.99
CA GLU A 246 -20.70 16.03 5.36
C GLU A 246 -19.87 15.09 6.25
N PRO A 247 -19.13 15.60 7.25
CA PRO A 247 -18.46 14.75 8.22
C PRO A 247 -19.42 14.18 9.26
N ARG A 248 -18.96 13.14 9.97
CA ARG A 248 -19.73 12.46 10.99
C ARG A 248 -18.84 11.98 12.15
N ASP A 249 -19.22 12.41 13.35
CA ASP A 249 -18.79 11.78 14.59
C ASP A 249 -19.62 10.51 14.86
N VAL A 250 -18.97 9.47 15.38
CA VAL A 250 -19.62 8.18 15.59
C VAL A 250 -19.82 7.88 17.08
N PRO A 251 -20.93 7.21 17.45
CA PRO A 251 -21.11 6.72 18.81
C PRO A 251 -20.19 5.55 19.11
N ILE A 252 -19.79 5.44 20.38
CA ILE A 252 -19.11 4.25 20.90
C ILE A 252 -19.99 3.03 20.66
N GLN A 253 -19.48 1.99 20.01
CA GLN A 253 -20.18 0.71 19.92
C GLN A 253 -19.73 -0.15 21.10
N ARG A 254 -20.59 -0.31 22.11
CA ARG A 254 -20.22 -1.01 23.35
C ARG A 254 -19.92 -2.47 23.02
N ARG A 255 -18.71 -2.93 23.38
CA ARG A 255 -18.22 -4.27 23.02
C ARG A 255 -18.23 -4.54 21.51
N GLY A 256 -18.07 -3.49 20.69
CA GLY A 256 -18.08 -3.57 19.23
C GLY A 256 -19.47 -3.79 18.61
N SER A 257 -20.54 -3.73 19.41
CA SER A 257 -21.91 -3.96 18.94
C SER A 257 -22.50 -2.70 18.28
N THR A 258 -22.80 -2.80 16.99
CA THR A 258 -23.38 -1.72 16.18
C THR A 258 -24.81 -1.34 16.57
N THR A 259 -25.47 -2.15 17.39
CA THR A 259 -26.81 -1.90 17.92
C THR A 259 -26.82 -1.39 19.36
N ASN A 260 -25.73 -1.62 20.12
CA ASN A 260 -25.57 -1.15 21.49
C ASN A 260 -24.66 0.09 21.54
N LEU A 261 -25.26 1.25 21.31
CA LEU A 261 -24.55 2.51 21.16
C LEU A 261 -24.38 3.25 22.49
N GLY A 262 -23.20 3.86 22.67
CA GLY A 262 -22.87 4.78 23.74
C GLY A 262 -22.92 6.25 23.28
N PRO A 263 -22.28 7.16 24.02
CA PRO A 263 -22.15 8.56 23.64
C PRO A 263 -21.44 8.73 22.28
N ILE A 264 -21.79 9.81 21.58
CA ILE A 264 -21.08 10.26 20.38
C ILE A 264 -19.70 10.77 20.79
N VAL A 265 -18.67 10.34 20.07
CA VAL A 265 -17.30 10.76 20.31
C VAL A 265 -16.86 11.70 19.19
N PRO A 266 -16.52 12.97 19.51
CA PRO A 266 -15.95 13.88 18.54
C PRO A 266 -14.63 13.35 17.96
N ARG A 267 -14.43 13.53 16.66
CA ARG A 267 -13.16 13.19 16.00
C ARG A 267 -12.03 14.04 16.57
N ARG A 268 -10.89 13.39 16.83
CA ARG A 268 -9.65 13.97 17.37
C ARG A 268 -8.53 12.95 17.29
N PHE A 269 -7.30 13.38 17.54
CA PHE A 269 -6.15 12.48 17.63
C PHE A 269 -6.09 11.73 18.98
N LEU A 270 -5.16 10.78 19.10
CA LEU A 270 -4.96 9.94 20.29
C LEU A 270 -4.46 10.78 21.47
N ARG A 271 -5.16 10.75 22.62
CA ARG A 271 -4.78 11.54 23.81
C ARG A 271 -3.34 11.27 24.26
N VAL A 272 -2.93 10.00 24.31
CA VAL A 272 -1.59 9.61 24.78
C VAL A 272 -0.44 10.16 23.93
N LEU A 273 -0.67 10.38 22.63
CA LEU A 273 0.36 10.88 21.71
C LEU A 273 0.26 12.39 21.47
N SER A 274 -0.73 13.04 22.08
CA SER A 274 -0.95 14.48 21.90
C SER A 274 -0.09 15.27 22.87
N THR A 275 0.36 16.45 22.43
CA THR A 275 1.15 17.36 23.27
C THR A 275 0.32 17.96 24.41
N GLU A 276 -0.97 18.15 24.17
CA GLU A 276 -1.97 18.63 25.13
C GLU A 276 -2.73 17.45 25.76
N ALA A 277 -3.13 17.60 27.03
CA ALA A 277 -3.88 16.56 27.75
C ALA A 277 -5.25 16.27 27.11
N GLU A 278 -5.87 17.29 26.51
CA GLU A 278 -7.06 17.16 25.67
C GLU A 278 -6.71 17.66 24.26
N PRO A 279 -6.50 16.77 23.28
CA PRO A 279 -6.17 17.21 21.93
C PRO A 279 -7.33 17.98 21.30
N PRO A 280 -7.03 18.93 20.41
CA PRO A 280 -8.04 19.66 19.68
C PRO A 280 -8.92 18.71 18.86
N LEU A 281 -10.20 19.05 18.78
CA LEU A 281 -11.16 18.33 17.95
C LEU A 281 -10.91 18.63 16.47
N PHE A 282 -11.10 17.62 15.64
CA PHE A 282 -11.00 17.76 14.19
C PHE A 282 -12.22 18.49 13.65
N ALA A 283 -11.98 19.63 13.01
CA ALA A 283 -13.03 20.55 12.58
C ALA A 283 -13.25 20.53 11.06
N HIS A 284 -12.29 20.04 10.27
CA HIS A 284 -12.26 20.24 8.82
C HIS A 284 -12.50 18.95 8.04
N GLY A 285 -13.54 18.95 7.21
CA GLY A 285 -13.93 17.78 6.42
C GLY A 285 -14.02 16.55 7.32
N SER A 286 -13.53 15.42 6.82
CA SER A 286 -13.44 14.13 7.51
C SER A 286 -12.46 14.11 8.68
N GLY A 287 -11.54 15.07 8.76
CA GLY A 287 -10.42 15.03 9.71
C GLY A 287 -9.24 14.18 9.21
N ARG A 288 -9.24 13.69 7.96
CA ARG A 288 -8.11 12.93 7.40
C ARG A 288 -6.82 13.75 7.35
N LEU A 289 -6.90 15.03 6.96
CA LEU A 289 -5.73 15.92 6.92
C LEU A 289 -5.21 16.19 8.34
N GLU A 290 -6.11 16.52 9.27
CA GLU A 290 -5.76 16.77 10.67
C GLU A 290 -5.14 15.51 11.33
N LEU A 291 -5.67 14.31 11.03
CA LEU A 291 -5.07 13.04 11.45
C LEU A 291 -3.67 12.86 10.86
N ALA A 292 -3.49 13.14 9.57
CA ALA A 292 -2.20 12.98 8.90
C ALA A 292 -1.15 13.95 9.46
N ASP A 293 -1.54 15.18 9.75
CA ASP A 293 -0.70 16.17 10.43
C ASP A 293 -0.32 15.70 11.83
N ALA A 294 -1.28 15.30 12.66
CA ALA A 294 -1.03 14.86 14.03
C ALA A 294 -0.07 13.65 14.12
N ILE A 295 -0.08 12.75 13.13
CA ILE A 295 0.87 11.63 13.05
C ILE A 295 2.33 12.12 12.94
N VAL A 296 2.57 13.21 12.20
CA VAL A 296 3.91 13.72 11.89
C VAL A 296 4.28 14.99 12.66
N THR A 297 3.39 15.49 13.51
CA THR A 297 3.65 16.58 14.46
C THR A 297 3.64 16.05 15.90
N ASP A 298 2.47 15.68 16.41
CA ASP A 298 2.29 15.25 17.81
C ASP A 298 2.97 13.91 18.07
N ALA A 299 2.76 12.95 17.16
CA ALA A 299 3.39 11.64 17.22
C ALA A 299 4.73 11.55 16.47
N ALA A 300 5.34 12.67 16.07
CA ALA A 300 6.55 12.70 15.25
C ALA A 300 7.68 11.80 15.77
N PRO A 301 8.02 11.78 17.09
CA PRO A 301 9.09 10.90 17.59
C PRO A 301 8.75 9.42 17.42
N LEU A 302 7.50 9.02 17.62
CA LEU A 302 7.06 7.64 17.46
C LEU A 302 7.05 7.24 15.98
N ALA A 303 6.48 8.08 15.12
CA ALA A 303 6.44 7.84 13.68
C ALA A 303 7.86 7.69 13.09
N ALA A 304 8.80 8.55 13.52
CA ALA A 304 10.20 8.46 13.15
C ALA A 304 10.85 7.16 13.64
N ARG A 305 10.68 6.77 14.91
CA ARG A 305 11.20 5.50 15.45
C ARG A 305 10.68 4.29 14.65
N VAL A 306 9.40 4.30 14.29
CA VAL A 306 8.76 3.21 13.56
C VAL A 306 9.37 3.04 12.17
N ILE A 307 9.46 4.10 11.37
CA ILE A 307 10.05 4.00 10.03
C ILE A 307 11.56 3.73 10.07
N VAL A 308 12.30 4.33 11.01
CA VAL A 308 13.73 4.06 11.22
C VAL A 308 13.96 2.59 11.53
N ASN A 309 13.17 2.01 12.43
CA ASN A 309 13.28 0.60 12.78
C ASN A 309 12.99 -0.33 11.58
N ARG A 310 12.02 0.02 10.72
CA ARG A 310 11.74 -0.77 9.50
C ARG A 310 12.86 -0.69 8.49
N VAL A 311 13.40 0.50 8.24
CA VAL A 311 14.55 0.67 7.35
C VAL A 311 15.76 -0.10 7.89
N TRP A 312 16.00 -0.04 9.20
CA TRP A 312 17.03 -0.85 9.86
C TRP A 312 16.80 -2.34 9.64
N MET A 313 15.58 -2.82 9.90
CA MET A 313 15.19 -4.22 9.73
C MET A 313 15.44 -4.71 8.29
N HIS A 314 15.09 -3.93 7.28
CA HIS A 314 15.32 -4.33 5.88
C HIS A 314 16.81 -4.34 5.48
N HIS A 315 17.69 -3.67 6.23
CA HIS A 315 19.14 -3.73 6.04
C HIS A 315 19.78 -4.89 6.82
N PHE A 316 19.40 -5.07 8.09
CA PHE A 316 19.99 -6.06 9.00
C PHE A 316 19.24 -7.40 9.06
N GLY A 317 18.08 -7.53 8.42
CA GLY A 317 17.19 -8.70 8.52
C GLY A 317 16.44 -8.80 9.86
N ARG A 318 16.72 -7.91 10.81
CA ARG A 318 16.11 -7.83 12.14
C ARG A 318 16.07 -6.38 12.59
N GLY A 319 14.93 -5.92 13.09
CA GLY A 319 14.78 -4.57 13.64
C GLY A 319 15.48 -4.42 14.99
N LEU A 320 15.74 -3.18 15.39
CA LEU A 320 16.12 -2.85 16.77
C LEU A 320 14.99 -3.20 17.73
N VAL A 321 13.75 -2.90 17.32
CA VAL A 321 12.51 -3.47 17.85
C VAL A 321 12.09 -4.60 16.90
N THR A 322 11.98 -5.83 17.39
CA THR A 322 11.70 -7.01 16.54
C THR A 322 10.21 -7.17 16.20
N THR A 323 9.35 -6.38 16.84
CA THR A 323 7.91 -6.22 16.58
C THR A 323 7.64 -4.93 15.80
N PRO A 324 7.92 -4.87 14.48
CA PRO A 324 7.93 -3.63 13.69
C PRO A 324 6.59 -2.86 13.58
N SER A 325 5.49 -3.41 14.09
CA SER A 325 4.16 -2.78 14.14
C SER A 325 3.53 -2.83 15.53
N ASP A 326 4.32 -3.14 16.55
CA ASP A 326 3.92 -3.05 17.96
C ASP A 326 5.10 -2.47 18.77
N PHE A 327 5.02 -1.17 18.99
CA PHE A 327 5.88 -0.35 19.85
C PHE A 327 5.21 -0.07 21.21
N GLY A 328 4.01 -0.65 21.42
CA GLY A 328 3.30 -0.56 22.68
C GLY A 328 3.96 -1.43 23.75
N SER A 329 3.26 -1.55 24.87
CA SER A 329 3.66 -2.32 26.04
C SER A 329 3.77 -3.83 25.80
N GLN A 330 3.14 -4.36 24.75
CA GLN A 330 3.28 -5.77 24.32
C GLN A 330 4.41 -5.98 23.30
N GLY A 331 4.88 -4.90 22.68
CA GLY A 331 6.03 -4.90 21.78
C GLY A 331 7.34 -5.26 22.48
N GLU A 332 8.31 -5.73 21.71
CA GLU A 332 9.66 -5.92 22.23
C GLU A 332 10.37 -4.58 22.44
N ARG A 333 11.09 -4.45 23.55
CA ARG A 333 11.95 -3.28 23.77
C ARG A 333 13.12 -3.26 22.77
N PRO A 334 13.54 -2.07 22.31
CA PRO A 334 14.66 -1.95 21.40
C PRO A 334 15.92 -2.56 22.00
N SER A 335 16.70 -3.30 21.20
CA SER A 335 18.02 -3.79 21.62
C SER A 335 18.98 -2.64 21.92
N HIS A 336 18.91 -1.55 21.15
CA HIS A 336 19.74 -0.36 21.30
C HIS A 336 18.83 0.89 21.38
N PRO A 337 18.25 1.20 22.56
CA PRO A 337 17.30 2.30 22.71
C PRO A 337 17.90 3.66 22.31
N GLU A 338 19.09 3.99 22.82
CA GLU A 338 19.76 5.27 22.54
C GLU A 338 20.07 5.44 21.04
N LEU A 339 20.45 4.35 20.36
CA LEU A 339 20.69 4.39 18.91
C LEU A 339 19.41 4.65 18.12
N LEU A 340 18.30 4.00 18.49
CA LEU A 340 17.02 4.21 17.84
C LEU A 340 16.54 5.65 18.03
N ASP A 341 16.72 6.19 19.23
CA ASP A 341 16.34 7.57 19.57
C ASP A 341 17.15 8.60 18.81
N GLU A 342 18.48 8.44 18.78
CA GLU A 342 19.38 9.32 18.03
C GLU A 342 19.08 9.28 16.53
N LEU A 343 18.89 8.08 15.95
CA LEU A 343 18.56 7.94 14.53
C LEU A 343 17.20 8.56 14.20
N ALA A 344 16.20 8.42 15.07
CA ALA A 344 14.88 9.01 14.89
C ALA A 344 14.93 10.54 14.99
N ALA A 345 15.62 11.10 15.99
CA ALA A 345 15.79 12.54 16.14
C ALA A 345 16.50 13.14 14.92
N ARG A 346 17.65 12.58 14.53
CA ARG A 346 18.39 13.04 13.36
C ARG A 346 17.63 12.88 12.05
N PHE A 347 16.81 11.84 11.92
CA PHE A 347 15.97 11.66 10.74
C PHE A 347 14.99 12.82 10.56
N ILE A 348 14.40 13.30 11.65
CA ILE A 348 13.55 14.50 11.66
C ILE A 348 14.38 15.75 11.32
N GLU A 349 15.54 15.94 11.96
CA GLU A 349 16.45 17.07 11.70
C GLU A 349 16.91 17.14 10.24
N HIS A 350 17.12 15.98 9.61
CA HIS A 350 17.47 15.84 8.20
C HIS A 350 16.24 15.80 7.28
N ARG A 351 15.14 16.44 7.69
CA ARG A 351 13.92 16.64 6.89
C ARG A 351 13.31 15.33 6.41
N TRP A 352 13.32 14.30 7.27
CA TRP A 352 12.64 13.04 7.00
C TRP A 352 13.13 12.30 5.74
N SER A 353 14.39 12.52 5.32
CA SER A 353 14.97 11.92 4.09
C SER A 353 15.34 10.45 4.28
N LEU A 354 14.67 9.56 3.54
CA LEU A 354 14.95 8.12 3.58
C LEU A 354 16.31 7.80 2.97
N LYS A 355 16.74 8.51 1.91
CA LYS A 355 18.08 8.32 1.34
C LYS A 355 19.17 8.75 2.32
N TRP A 356 18.96 9.81 3.10
CA TRP A 356 19.87 10.16 4.20
C TRP A 356 19.97 9.01 5.21
N LEU A 357 18.82 8.48 5.65
CA LEU A 357 18.79 7.40 6.64
C LEU A 357 19.50 6.14 6.15
N HIS A 358 19.25 5.73 4.90
CA HIS A 358 19.95 4.60 4.30
C HIS A 358 21.46 4.83 4.28
N ARG A 359 21.91 6.04 3.92
CA ARG A 359 23.34 6.37 3.88
C ARG A 359 23.98 6.21 5.26
N GLN A 360 23.34 6.70 6.32
CA GLN A 360 23.85 6.55 7.69
C GLN A 360 23.98 5.08 8.08
N ILE A 361 22.96 4.27 7.78
CA ILE A 361 22.95 2.85 8.12
C ILE A 361 24.05 2.10 7.38
N VAL A 362 24.12 2.22 6.04
CA VAL A 362 25.05 1.40 5.23
C VAL A 362 26.51 1.83 5.34
N GLN A 363 26.78 3.04 5.84
CA GLN A 363 28.14 3.53 6.11
C GLN A 363 28.62 3.23 7.54
N SER A 364 27.72 2.77 8.42
CA SER A 364 28.07 2.43 9.80
C SER A 364 29.13 1.32 9.88
N ALA A 365 29.86 1.27 11.00
CA ALA A 365 30.77 0.15 11.27
C ALA A 365 29.99 -1.17 11.38
N ALA A 366 28.81 -1.15 12.01
CA ALA A 366 27.94 -2.31 12.19
C ALA A 366 27.52 -2.95 10.85
N TYR A 367 27.07 -2.16 9.87
CA TYR A 367 26.66 -2.68 8.57
C TYR A 367 27.84 -3.25 7.77
N ARG A 368 29.05 -2.71 7.95
CA ARG A 368 30.26 -3.13 7.24
C ARG A 368 30.96 -4.35 7.86
N GLN A 369 30.43 -4.90 8.95
CA GLN A 369 30.96 -6.12 9.54
C GLN A 369 30.83 -7.31 8.59
N SER A 370 31.72 -8.30 8.76
CA SER A 370 31.63 -9.56 8.03
C SER A 370 30.48 -10.42 8.54
N SER A 371 29.76 -11.09 7.63
CA SER A 371 28.85 -12.18 8.00
C SER A 371 29.58 -13.52 8.19
N VAL A 372 30.81 -13.62 7.70
CA VAL A 372 31.71 -14.75 7.95
C VAL A 372 32.37 -14.52 9.29
N SER A 373 32.00 -15.34 10.27
CA SER A 373 32.58 -15.34 11.61
C SER A 373 32.90 -16.77 12.02
N ASP A 374 34.00 -16.94 12.73
CA ASP A 374 34.40 -18.23 13.30
C ASP A 374 33.45 -18.57 14.45
N ARG A 375 32.78 -19.72 14.33
CA ARG A 375 31.80 -20.22 15.32
C ARG A 375 32.45 -20.58 16.66
N SER A 376 33.76 -20.76 16.71
CA SER A 376 34.50 -21.04 17.94
C SER A 376 34.79 -19.78 18.77
N LYS A 377 34.44 -18.58 18.27
CA LYS A 377 34.65 -17.33 19.01
C LYS A 377 33.61 -17.13 20.13
N PRO A 378 34.02 -16.56 21.28
CA PRO A 378 33.12 -16.30 22.42
C PRO A 378 31.86 -15.49 22.09
N ASP A 379 31.91 -14.65 21.05
CA ASP A 379 30.80 -13.80 20.62
C ASP A 379 29.56 -14.62 20.17
N HIS A 380 29.75 -15.85 19.68
CA HIS A 380 28.62 -16.73 19.30
C HIS A 380 27.91 -17.34 20.52
N GLU A 381 28.64 -17.59 21.60
CA GLU A 381 28.05 -18.08 22.85
C GLU A 381 27.36 -16.95 23.61
N SER A 382 27.95 -15.75 23.58
CA SER A 382 27.44 -14.57 24.29
C SER A 382 26.27 -13.89 23.56
N ASP A 383 26.23 -13.97 22.22
CA ASP A 383 25.16 -13.41 21.38
C ASP A 383 24.79 -14.35 20.22
N PRO A 384 24.10 -15.47 20.54
CA PRO A 384 23.75 -16.49 19.54
C PRO A 384 22.82 -15.93 18.45
N ASP A 385 21.89 -15.06 18.81
CA ASP A 385 20.92 -14.45 17.90
C ASP A 385 21.45 -13.18 17.19
N ASN A 386 22.71 -12.83 17.42
CA ASN A 386 23.36 -11.63 16.91
C ASN A 386 22.55 -10.34 17.18
N ARG A 387 21.93 -10.25 18.36
CA ARG A 387 21.11 -9.13 18.80
C ARG A 387 21.95 -7.85 19.01
N TRP A 388 23.20 -8.00 19.43
CA TRP A 388 24.15 -6.93 19.72
C TRP A 388 25.08 -6.62 18.53
N LEU A 389 24.86 -7.28 17.39
CA LEU A 389 25.52 -6.98 16.11
C LEU A 389 27.05 -7.06 16.20
N CYS A 390 27.56 -8.17 16.75
CA CYS A 390 28.98 -8.50 16.72
C CYS A 390 29.45 -9.01 15.34
N ARG A 391 28.49 -9.36 14.47
CA ARG A 391 28.69 -9.75 13.06
C ARG A 391 27.54 -9.22 12.19
N MET A 392 27.68 -9.31 10.87
CA MET A 392 26.56 -9.05 9.96
C MET A 392 25.65 -10.27 9.82
N ASN A 393 24.33 -10.05 9.81
CA ASN A 393 23.36 -11.13 9.63
C ASN A 393 23.38 -11.69 8.21
N ARG A 394 23.37 -13.02 8.10
CA ARG A 394 23.08 -13.69 6.82
C ARG A 394 21.60 -13.53 6.52
N ARG A 395 21.29 -13.20 5.28
CA ARG A 395 19.92 -12.95 4.82
C ARG A 395 19.59 -13.84 3.65
N ARG A 396 18.38 -14.40 3.67
CA ARG A 396 17.80 -15.03 2.49
C ARG A 396 17.43 -13.94 1.47
N LEU A 397 17.67 -14.20 0.19
CA LEU A 397 17.17 -13.35 -0.87
C LEU A 397 15.64 -13.47 -0.95
N GLU A 398 14.97 -12.33 -1.01
CA GLU A 398 13.54 -12.26 -1.27
C GLU A 398 13.24 -12.66 -2.71
N ILE A 399 12.00 -13.11 -2.96
CA ILE A 399 11.57 -13.59 -4.28
C ILE A 399 11.81 -12.57 -5.39
N GLU A 400 11.60 -11.28 -5.12
CA GLU A 400 11.80 -10.22 -6.10
C GLU A 400 13.27 -10.11 -6.51
N VAL A 401 14.19 -10.10 -5.53
CA VAL A 401 15.64 -10.03 -5.81
C VAL A 401 16.10 -11.29 -6.53
N TRP A 402 15.64 -12.46 -6.08
CA TRP A 402 16.04 -13.73 -6.64
C TRP A 402 15.59 -13.87 -8.10
N ARG A 403 14.31 -13.64 -8.39
CA ARG A 403 13.77 -13.72 -9.74
C ARG A 403 14.36 -12.64 -10.66
N ASP A 404 14.48 -11.40 -10.20
CA ASP A 404 15.04 -10.31 -11.00
C ASP A 404 16.52 -10.55 -11.31
N THR A 405 17.27 -11.13 -10.38
CA THR A 405 18.69 -11.50 -10.61
C THR A 405 18.80 -12.56 -11.69
N LEU A 406 17.95 -13.59 -11.66
CA LEU A 406 17.92 -14.62 -12.70
C LEU A 406 17.62 -14.05 -14.09
N LEU A 407 16.69 -13.09 -14.18
CA LEU A 407 16.41 -12.39 -15.43
C LEU A 407 17.59 -11.50 -15.87
N ALA A 408 18.27 -10.86 -14.92
CA ALA A 408 19.37 -9.95 -15.17
C ALA A 408 20.62 -10.66 -15.67
N VAL A 409 21.02 -11.78 -15.05
CA VAL A 409 22.23 -12.53 -15.46
C VAL A 409 22.09 -13.17 -16.85
N THR A 410 20.86 -13.44 -17.27
CA THR A 410 20.53 -13.95 -18.61
C THR A 410 20.17 -12.85 -19.61
N ASP A 411 20.51 -11.58 -19.34
CA ASP A 411 20.25 -10.39 -20.19
C ASP A 411 18.82 -10.26 -20.71
N SER A 412 17.86 -10.70 -19.90
CA SER A 412 16.45 -10.73 -20.28
C SER A 412 15.59 -9.76 -19.48
N LEU A 413 16.13 -9.18 -18.41
CA LEU A 413 15.39 -8.30 -17.52
C LEU A 413 14.97 -7.01 -18.25
N ASP A 414 13.66 -6.80 -18.35
CA ASP A 414 13.07 -5.53 -18.75
C ASP A 414 13.09 -4.56 -17.55
N ARG A 415 13.84 -3.47 -17.72
CA ARG A 415 14.07 -2.43 -16.71
C ARG A 415 13.10 -1.25 -16.80
N ARG A 416 12.06 -1.31 -17.65
CA ARG A 416 11.05 -0.26 -17.72
C ARG A 416 10.33 -0.08 -16.38
N ILE A 417 10.26 1.16 -15.93
CA ILE A 417 9.63 1.57 -14.67
C ILE A 417 8.17 1.92 -14.93
N GLY A 418 7.26 1.48 -14.05
CA GLY A 418 5.84 1.83 -14.05
C GLY A 418 4.98 1.12 -15.09
N GLY A 419 3.69 1.42 -15.12
CA GLY A 419 2.71 0.87 -16.06
C GLY A 419 2.07 -0.45 -15.61
N THR A 420 1.19 -1.01 -16.43
CA THR A 420 0.31 -2.11 -16.02
C THR A 420 1.07 -3.35 -15.53
N PRO A 421 0.54 -4.05 -14.50
CA PRO A 421 1.11 -5.30 -14.04
C PRO A 421 0.94 -6.41 -15.08
N MET A 422 1.73 -7.46 -14.96
CA MET A 422 1.65 -8.65 -15.81
C MET A 422 1.73 -9.90 -14.93
N SER A 423 1.00 -10.96 -15.29
CA SER A 423 1.08 -12.24 -14.56
C SER A 423 2.51 -12.77 -14.55
N LEU A 424 2.99 -13.28 -13.41
CA LEU A 424 4.32 -13.89 -13.32
C LEU A 424 4.37 -15.28 -13.97
N ALA A 425 3.21 -15.92 -14.15
CA ALA A 425 3.07 -17.16 -14.90
C ALA A 425 3.21 -16.97 -16.42
N ASP A 426 3.10 -15.74 -16.94
CA ASP A 426 3.35 -15.46 -18.35
C ASP A 426 4.84 -15.60 -18.66
N ALA A 427 5.19 -16.54 -19.54
CA ALA A 427 6.57 -16.79 -19.97
C ALA A 427 7.25 -15.58 -20.63
N ASN A 428 6.47 -14.63 -21.17
CA ASN A 428 6.97 -13.41 -21.76
C ASN A 428 7.16 -12.29 -20.72
N ASN A 429 6.72 -12.48 -19.48
CA ASN A 429 6.91 -11.48 -18.43
C ASN A 429 8.38 -11.44 -17.99
N ARG A 430 9.09 -10.49 -18.58
CA ARG A 430 10.50 -10.21 -18.31
C ARG A 430 10.70 -9.01 -17.38
N ARG A 431 9.62 -8.41 -16.90
CA ARG A 431 9.68 -7.24 -16.02
C ARG A 431 10.18 -7.64 -14.64
N ARG A 432 10.69 -6.64 -13.90
CA ARG A 432 10.94 -6.78 -12.46
C ARG A 432 9.69 -7.31 -11.76
N THR A 433 9.93 -8.15 -10.77
CA THR A 433 8.88 -8.87 -10.03
C THR A 433 7.92 -7.93 -9.30
N LEU A 434 8.34 -6.69 -9.01
CA LEU A 434 7.48 -5.61 -8.52
C LEU A 434 6.26 -5.34 -9.43
N TYR A 435 6.39 -5.57 -10.75
CA TYR A 435 5.32 -5.40 -11.74
C TYR A 435 4.55 -6.69 -12.01
N GLY A 436 4.73 -7.71 -11.18
CA GLY A 436 3.89 -8.90 -11.14
C GLY A 436 2.47 -8.54 -10.70
N LEU A 437 1.46 -9.13 -11.35
CA LEU A 437 0.06 -8.97 -10.95
C LEU A 437 -0.16 -9.51 -9.53
N ILE A 438 -0.58 -8.64 -8.62
CA ILE A 438 -0.97 -9.00 -7.26
C ILE A 438 -2.48 -9.04 -7.17
N ASN A 439 -3.04 -10.23 -6.95
CA ASN A 439 -4.45 -10.38 -6.60
C ASN A 439 -4.57 -10.62 -5.09
N ARG A 440 -5.44 -9.85 -4.44
CA ARG A 440 -5.67 -9.91 -2.99
C ARG A 440 -6.04 -11.29 -2.47
N ARG A 441 -6.87 -12.03 -3.21
CA ARG A 441 -7.41 -13.34 -2.78
C ARG A 441 -6.65 -14.53 -3.38
N GLU A 442 -6.11 -14.36 -4.58
CA GLU A 442 -5.41 -15.40 -5.33
C GLU A 442 -3.99 -14.95 -5.67
N VAL A 443 -3.11 -14.93 -4.67
CA VAL A 443 -1.69 -14.59 -4.86
C VAL A 443 -1.04 -15.59 -5.83
N ASP A 444 -0.21 -15.09 -6.75
CA ASP A 444 0.53 -15.91 -7.71
C ASP A 444 1.31 -17.04 -6.99
N THR A 445 1.24 -18.25 -7.53
CA THR A 445 1.84 -19.44 -6.92
C THR A 445 3.33 -19.29 -6.64
N VAL A 446 4.08 -18.60 -7.51
CA VAL A 446 5.52 -18.37 -7.32
C VAL A 446 5.77 -17.43 -6.15
N LEU A 447 4.95 -16.38 -6.01
CA LEU A 447 5.03 -15.46 -4.88
C LEU A 447 4.65 -16.16 -3.57
N ALA A 448 3.51 -16.84 -3.55
CA ALA A 448 3.02 -17.55 -2.37
C ALA A 448 4.00 -18.63 -1.90
N LEU A 449 4.63 -19.37 -2.84
CA LEU A 449 5.63 -20.37 -2.52
C LEU A 449 6.90 -19.79 -1.89
N ASN A 450 7.23 -18.52 -2.15
CA ASN A 450 8.46 -17.87 -1.72
C ASN A 450 8.19 -16.73 -0.72
N ASP A 451 7.32 -17.00 0.26
CA ASP A 451 7.09 -16.18 1.45
C ASP A 451 6.59 -14.76 1.15
N PHE A 452 5.93 -14.55 0.00
CA PHE A 452 5.27 -13.28 -0.29
C PHE A 452 4.05 -13.10 0.63
N PRO A 453 3.84 -11.91 1.21
CA PRO A 453 2.77 -11.69 2.17
C PRO A 453 1.39 -11.64 1.51
N SER A 454 0.36 -11.95 2.29
CA SER A 454 -1.02 -11.76 1.84
C SER A 454 -1.35 -10.27 1.72
N ALA A 455 -1.94 -9.89 0.58
CA ALA A 455 -2.46 -8.54 0.34
C ALA A 455 -3.82 -8.28 1.02
N GLU A 456 -4.33 -9.21 1.84
CA GLU A 456 -5.55 -9.03 2.63
C GLU A 456 -5.31 -8.25 3.93
N ARG A 457 -4.08 -8.23 4.44
CA ARG A 457 -3.76 -7.68 5.77
C ARG A 457 -2.40 -7.00 5.78
N HIS A 458 -2.26 -6.05 6.70
CA HIS A 458 -0.99 -5.37 6.96
C HIS A 458 0.10 -6.40 7.30
N SER A 459 1.22 -6.35 6.58
CA SER A 459 2.31 -7.32 6.73
C SER A 459 3.63 -6.61 7.04
N PRO A 460 4.03 -6.50 8.32
CA PRO A 460 5.17 -5.68 8.69
C PRO A 460 6.52 -6.38 8.56
N ARG A 461 6.52 -7.71 8.39
CA ARG A 461 7.70 -8.52 8.05
C ARG A 461 7.25 -9.78 7.33
N ARG A 462 8.15 -10.39 6.56
CA ARG A 462 7.95 -11.68 5.90
C ARG A 462 8.70 -12.75 6.68
N GLU A 463 8.01 -13.83 7.04
CA GLU A 463 8.64 -14.97 7.72
C GLU A 463 9.22 -15.92 6.68
N PRO A 464 10.54 -16.15 6.66
CA PRO A 464 11.13 -17.05 5.68
C PRO A 464 10.80 -18.51 6.02
N THR A 465 10.27 -19.27 5.06
CA THR A 465 10.00 -20.71 5.20
C THR A 465 10.90 -21.52 4.28
N THR A 466 11.45 -22.64 4.76
CA THR A 466 12.24 -23.55 3.90
C THR A 466 11.40 -24.80 3.64
N THR A 467 10.92 -24.97 2.42
CA THR A 467 10.04 -26.10 2.05
C THR A 467 10.59 -26.92 0.89
N PRO A 468 10.32 -28.23 0.82
CA PRO A 468 10.70 -29.05 -0.34
C PRO A 468 10.09 -28.56 -1.66
N LEU A 469 8.92 -27.93 -1.61
CA LEU A 469 8.24 -27.38 -2.80
C LEU A 469 9.05 -26.26 -3.45
N GLN A 470 9.71 -25.40 -2.66
CA GLN A 470 10.60 -24.36 -3.18
C GLN A 470 11.78 -24.99 -3.94
N GLN A 471 12.37 -26.07 -3.41
CA GLN A 471 13.45 -26.78 -4.08
C GLN A 471 12.97 -27.44 -5.39
N LEU A 472 11.80 -28.09 -5.36
CA LEU A 472 11.20 -28.69 -6.56
C LEU A 472 10.88 -27.65 -7.64
N PHE A 473 10.45 -26.44 -7.25
CA PHE A 473 10.27 -25.33 -8.18
C PHE A 473 11.58 -24.93 -8.86
N VAL A 474 12.66 -24.79 -8.09
CA VAL A 474 13.98 -24.43 -8.64
C VAL A 474 14.48 -25.48 -9.64
N LEU A 475 14.23 -26.77 -9.37
CA LEU A 475 14.68 -27.87 -10.23
C LEU A 475 13.83 -28.04 -11.49
N ASN A 476 12.51 -27.86 -11.41
CA ASN A 476 11.58 -28.33 -12.45
C ASN A 476 10.74 -27.24 -13.10
N SER A 477 10.73 -26.00 -12.59
CA SER A 477 9.82 -24.99 -13.13
C SER A 477 10.16 -24.59 -14.58
N PRO A 478 9.14 -24.31 -15.42
CA PRO A 478 9.36 -23.78 -16.76
C PRO A 478 10.21 -22.50 -16.76
N PHE A 479 10.02 -21.63 -15.76
CA PHE A 479 10.82 -20.42 -15.58
C PHE A 479 12.31 -20.75 -15.48
N MET A 480 12.71 -21.68 -14.61
CA MET A 480 14.10 -22.05 -14.42
C MET A 480 14.71 -22.73 -15.65
N GLN A 481 13.96 -23.60 -16.32
CA GLN A 481 14.39 -24.23 -17.57
C GLN A 481 14.67 -23.18 -18.66
N GLN A 482 13.78 -22.18 -18.80
CA GLN A 482 13.99 -21.06 -19.73
C GLN A 482 15.21 -20.22 -19.36
N ARG A 483 15.45 -19.96 -18.06
CA ARG A 483 16.66 -19.24 -17.62
C ARG A 483 17.93 -20.01 -17.94
N ALA A 484 17.95 -21.33 -17.72
CA ALA A 484 19.08 -22.18 -18.07
C ALA A 484 19.36 -22.16 -19.57
N ALA A 485 18.32 -22.27 -20.41
CA ALA A 485 18.45 -22.19 -21.86
C ALA A 485 18.97 -20.82 -22.33
N ALA A 486 18.46 -19.72 -21.75
CA ALA A 486 18.91 -18.37 -22.07
C ALA A 486 20.38 -18.15 -21.66
N LEU A 487 20.80 -18.64 -20.49
CA LEU A 487 22.19 -18.58 -20.05
C LEU A 487 23.11 -19.36 -20.99
N LYS A 488 22.71 -20.57 -21.38
CA LYS A 488 23.46 -21.37 -22.36
C LYS A 488 23.65 -20.60 -23.67
N ALA A 489 22.56 -20.05 -24.23
CA ALA A 489 22.62 -19.30 -25.48
C ALA A 489 23.55 -18.07 -25.39
N LYS A 490 23.52 -17.36 -24.26
CA LYS A 490 24.44 -16.25 -23.97
C LYS A 490 25.90 -16.70 -23.98
N ILE A 491 26.24 -17.74 -23.21
CA ILE A 491 27.62 -18.26 -23.14
C ILE A 491 28.10 -18.74 -24.51
N GLU A 492 27.26 -19.43 -25.28
CA GLU A 492 27.61 -19.86 -26.65
C GLU A 492 27.86 -18.68 -27.59
N ALA A 493 27.12 -17.57 -27.45
CA ALA A 493 27.37 -16.36 -28.22
C ALA A 493 28.68 -15.67 -27.81
N GLU A 494 28.98 -15.61 -26.51
CA GLU A 494 30.22 -15.06 -25.98
C GLU A 494 31.46 -15.87 -26.43
N ILE A 495 31.36 -17.20 -26.45
CA ILE A 495 32.45 -18.08 -26.93
C ILE A 495 32.67 -17.94 -28.44
N LYS A 496 31.63 -17.63 -29.22
CA LYS A 496 31.69 -17.48 -30.68
C LYS A 496 32.22 -16.12 -31.15
N LEU A 497 32.36 -15.14 -30.26
CA LEU A 497 33.06 -13.89 -30.59
C LEU A 497 34.57 -14.18 -30.67
N PRO A 498 35.23 -13.99 -31.84
CA PRO A 498 36.64 -14.33 -31.98
C PRO A 498 37.51 -13.41 -31.10
N ALA A 499 38.64 -13.96 -30.64
CA ALA A 499 39.71 -13.26 -29.94
C ALA A 499 40.48 -12.26 -30.83
N GLU A 500 39.79 -11.49 -31.67
CA GLU A 500 40.37 -10.48 -32.56
C GLU A 500 40.27 -9.09 -31.94
N ALA A 501 41.02 -8.88 -30.86
CA ALA A 501 41.42 -7.54 -30.40
C ALA A 501 42.74 -7.66 -29.62
N GLY A 502 43.77 -8.21 -30.28
CA GLY A 502 45.06 -8.48 -29.64
C GLY A 502 46.20 -8.78 -30.60
N SER A 503 46.17 -8.23 -31.81
CA SER A 503 47.34 -8.22 -32.70
C SER A 503 47.22 -7.13 -33.76
N THR A 504 47.59 -5.91 -33.37
CA THR A 504 48.17 -4.97 -34.34
C THR A 504 49.56 -4.63 -33.82
N GLN A 505 50.56 -5.24 -34.45
CA GLN A 505 51.99 -4.96 -34.24
C GLN A 505 52.42 -3.70 -35.02
N VAL A 506 53.48 -3.10 -34.47
CA VAL A 506 54.43 -2.08 -34.96
C VAL A 506 54.05 -0.63 -34.72
#